data_AF-A0A4Y9JJH9-F1
#
_entry.id   AF-A0A4Y9JJH9-F1
#
_cell.length_a   1.000
_cell.length_b   1.000
_cell.length_c   1.000
_cell.angle_alpha   90.00
_cell.angle_beta   90.00
_cell.angle_gamma   90.00
#
_symmetry.space_group_name_H-M   'P 1'
#
loop_
_entity.id
_entity.type
_entity.pdbx_description
1 polymer ?
#
loop_
_entity_poly.entity_id
_entity_poly.type
_entity_poly.pdbx_seq_one_letter_code
_entity_poly.pdbx_strand_id
1 'polypeptide(L)'
;MTEETTNPFTFQVIERVAVLSTDSNDWTKELNLISYNGNPAVWDLRKWSPNGKPSRGMTLKVEEVKALQEVLQGLEIEKGEDAHGNGD
;
A
#
# COMPACT_ATOMS: atom_id res chain seq x y z
N MET A 1 28.22 13.74 -22.99
CA MET A 1 26.86 13.30 -23.37
C MET A 1 26.53 12.14 -22.45
N THR A 2 25.82 12.39 -21.35
CA THR A 2 25.41 11.34 -20.42
C THR A 2 24.04 10.85 -20.87
N GLU A 3 23.97 9.61 -21.36
CA GLU A 3 22.70 8.99 -21.71
C GLU A 3 21.94 8.71 -20.41
N GLU A 4 20.94 9.53 -20.11
CA GLU A 4 19.97 9.24 -19.06
C GLU A 4 19.10 8.08 -19.54
N THR A 5 19.38 6.88 -19.04
CA THR A 5 18.57 5.69 -19.27
C THR A 5 17.31 5.75 -18.40
N THR A 6 16.36 6.60 -18.78
CA THR A 6 15.05 6.67 -18.09
C THR A 6 14.20 5.48 -18.52
N ASN A 7 14.42 4.32 -17.92
CA ASN A 7 13.45 3.23 -18.02
C ASN A 7 12.22 3.65 -17.16
N PRO A 8 11.03 3.86 -17.73
CA PRO A 8 9.88 4.30 -16.95
C PRO A 8 9.50 3.20 -15.94
N PHE A 9 9.45 3.56 -14.66
CA PHE A 9 8.88 2.70 -13.64
C PHE A 9 7.42 2.42 -13.97
N THR A 10 7.08 1.16 -14.19
CA THR A 10 5.71 0.72 -14.52
C THR A 10 5.17 -0.17 -13.42
N PHE A 11 3.86 -0.12 -13.21
CA PHE A 11 3.17 -1.01 -12.29
C PHE A 11 1.81 -1.41 -12.85
N GLN A 12 1.35 -2.59 -12.48
CA GLN A 12 0.02 -3.11 -12.78
C GLN A 12 -0.64 -3.58 -11.49
N VAL A 13 -1.81 -3.03 -11.19
CA VAL A 13 -2.65 -3.55 -10.10
C VAL A 13 -3.31 -4.82 -10.60
N ILE A 14 -2.89 -5.95 -10.06
CA ILE A 14 -3.43 -7.27 -10.41
C ILE A 14 -4.74 -7.50 -9.67
N GLU A 15 -4.78 -7.12 -8.39
CA GLU A 15 -5.97 -7.28 -7.55
C GLU A 15 -6.05 -6.14 -6.52
N ARG A 16 -7.27 -5.60 -6.32
CA ARG A 16 -7.57 -4.71 -5.21
C ARG A 16 -8.19 -5.51 -4.08
N VAL A 17 -7.47 -5.61 -2.95
CA VAL A 17 -7.80 -6.61 -1.93
C VAL A 17 -8.61 -5.97 -0.80
N ALA A 18 -8.13 -4.86 -0.23
CA ALA A 18 -8.83 -4.17 0.83
C ALA A 18 -8.53 -2.67 0.89
N VAL A 19 -9.55 -1.87 1.20
CA VAL A 19 -9.39 -0.47 1.62
C VAL A 19 -9.38 -0.45 3.15
N LEU A 20 -8.30 0.05 3.74
CA LEU A 20 -8.12 0.12 5.19
C LEU A 20 -8.64 1.42 5.79
N SER A 21 -8.56 2.52 5.05
CA SER A 21 -9.04 3.84 5.49
C SER A 21 -9.21 4.77 4.29
N THR A 22 -10.13 5.72 4.41
CA THR A 22 -10.27 6.85 3.49
C THR A 22 -10.10 8.14 4.27
N ASP A 23 -9.32 9.10 3.74
CA ASP A 23 -9.16 10.41 4.37
C ASP A 23 -10.13 11.47 3.81
N SER A 24 -10.08 12.69 4.37
CA SER A 24 -10.95 13.81 3.95
C SER A 24 -10.68 14.33 2.54
N ASN A 25 -9.57 13.94 1.91
CA ASN A 25 -9.22 14.29 0.53
C ASN A 25 -9.48 13.12 -0.45
N ASP A 26 -10.30 12.15 -0.04
CA ASP A 26 -10.65 10.93 -0.79
C ASP A 26 -9.45 10.03 -1.14
N TRP A 27 -8.33 10.18 -0.44
CA TRP A 27 -7.24 9.23 -0.60
C TRP A 27 -7.52 7.97 0.22
N THR A 28 -7.30 6.83 -0.40
CA THR A 28 -7.51 5.51 0.20
C THR A 28 -6.17 4.89 0.60
N LYS A 29 -6.07 4.34 1.80
CA LYS A 29 -4.99 3.42 2.16
C LYS A 29 -5.45 2.01 1.83
N GLU A 30 -4.73 1.31 0.97
CA GLU A 30 -5.16 0.03 0.42
C GLU A 30 -4.06 -1.03 0.54
N LEU A 31 -4.47 -2.28 0.76
CA LEU A 31 -3.67 -3.46 0.51
C LEU A 31 -4.08 -4.03 -0.85
N ASN A 32 -3.13 -4.16 -1.77
CA ASN A 32 -3.35 -4.62 -3.14
C ASN A 32 -2.26 -5.62 -3.55
N LEU A 33 -2.51 -6.37 -4.62
CA LEU A 33 -1.53 -7.21 -5.30
C LEU A 33 -1.03 -6.48 -6.56
N ILE A 34 0.27 -6.19 -6.64
CA ILE A 34 0.84 -5.32 -7.68
C ILE A 34 2.04 -5.99 -8.35
N SER A 35 2.09 -5.98 -9.68
CA SER A 35 3.28 -6.31 -10.47
C SER A 35 4.06 -5.04 -10.80
N TYR A 36 5.34 -4.99 -10.47
CA TYR A 36 6.23 -3.88 -10.80
C TYR A 36 7.17 -4.24 -11.93
N ASN A 37 7.23 -3.42 -12.97
CA ASN A 37 8.13 -3.61 -14.12
C ASN A 37 8.02 -5.01 -14.75
N GLY A 38 6.81 -5.60 -14.76
CA GLY A 38 6.56 -6.94 -15.28
C GLY A 38 7.04 -8.10 -14.41
N ASN A 39 7.51 -7.84 -13.19
CA ASN A 39 7.91 -8.87 -12.24
C ASN A 39 6.70 -9.59 -11.61
N PRO A 40 6.89 -10.76 -10.99
CA PRO A 40 5.84 -11.42 -10.22
C PRO A 40 5.17 -10.47 -9.23
N ALA A 41 3.85 -10.63 -9.09
CA ALA A 41 3.07 -9.74 -8.26
C ALA A 41 3.41 -9.90 -6.78
N VAL A 42 3.44 -8.77 -6.07
CA VAL A 42 3.79 -8.66 -4.66
C VAL A 42 2.65 -8.00 -3.90
N TRP A 43 2.53 -8.33 -2.62
CA TRP A 43 1.59 -7.64 -1.75
C TRP A 43 2.10 -6.24 -1.48
N ASP A 44 1.21 -5.26 -1.51
CA ASP A 44 1.59 -3.88 -1.39
C ASP A 44 0.57 -3.08 -0.59
N LEU A 45 1.06 -2.41 0.44
CA LEU A 45 0.31 -1.56 1.33
C LEU A 45 0.70 -0.11 1.10
N ARG A 46 -0.19 0.68 0.49
CA ARG A 46 0.08 2.10 0.19
C ARG A 46 -1.17 2.95 0.12
N LYS A 47 -0.97 4.27 0.08
CA LYS A 47 -2.03 5.24 -0.17
C LYS A 47 -2.19 5.48 -1.67
N TRP A 48 -3.42 5.61 -2.12
CA TRP A 48 -3.81 5.92 -3.49
C TRP A 48 -4.61 7.20 -3.53
N SER A 49 -4.34 8.03 -4.53
CA SER A 49 -5.17 9.20 -4.79
C SER A 49 -6.48 8.78 -5.48
N PRO A 50 -7.51 9.65 -5.48
CA PRO A 50 -8.73 9.44 -6.27
C PRO A 50 -8.47 9.19 -7.75
N ASN A 51 -7.36 9.73 -8.27
CA ASN A 51 -6.93 9.59 -9.66
C ASN A 51 -6.01 8.37 -9.89
N GLY A 52 -5.89 7.46 -8.92
CA GLY A 52 -5.11 6.23 -9.04
C GLY A 52 -3.59 6.43 -8.98
N LYS A 53 -3.11 7.54 -8.41
CA LYS A 53 -1.66 7.75 -8.19
C LYS A 53 -1.23 7.14 -6.86
N PRO A 54 -0.25 6.22 -6.84
CA PRO A 54 0.28 5.68 -5.59
C PRO A 54 1.19 6.70 -4.89
N SER A 55 1.08 6.81 -3.55
CA SER A 55 2.06 7.50 -2.71
C SER A 55 3.22 6.57 -2.34
N ARG A 56 4.12 7.06 -1.47
CA ARG A 56 5.02 6.17 -0.72
C ARG A 56 4.21 5.14 0.06
N GLY A 57 4.71 3.91 0.11
CA GLY A 57 4.11 2.78 0.79
C GLY A 57 5.13 1.68 0.99
N MET A 58 4.66 0.47 1.26
CA MET A 58 5.52 -0.68 1.56
C MET A 58 5.06 -1.90 0.77
N THR A 59 6.01 -2.53 0.10
CA THR A 59 5.83 -3.85 -0.50
C THR A 59 6.13 -4.91 0.56
N LEU A 60 5.30 -5.95 0.61
CA LEU A 60 5.39 -7.06 1.53
C LEU A 60 5.62 -8.35 0.75
N LYS A 61 6.55 -9.17 1.22
CA LYS A 61 6.73 -10.56 0.78
C LYS A 61 5.63 -11.43 1.39
N VAL A 62 5.41 -12.58 0.78
CA VAL A 62 4.42 -13.57 1.25
C VAL A 62 4.66 -13.98 2.71
N GLU A 63 5.92 -14.12 3.13
CA GLU A 63 6.27 -14.45 4.53
C GLU A 63 5.88 -13.33 5.51
N GLU A 64 6.07 -12.07 5.12
CA GLU A 64 5.73 -10.90 5.92
C GLU A 64 4.21 -10.76 6.06
N VAL A 65 3.45 -11.03 4.99
CA VAL A 65 1.98 -11.03 5.04
C VAL A 65 1.45 -12.13 5.95
N LYS A 66 2.02 -13.34 5.90
CA LYS A 66 1.62 -14.44 6.79
C LYS A 66 1.86 -14.09 8.26
N ALA A 67 3.06 -13.59 8.57
CA ALA A 67 3.39 -13.16 9.92
C ALA A 67 2.47 -12.02 10.40
N LEU A 68 2.19 -11.04 9.52
CA LEU A 68 1.26 -9.95 9.84
C LEU A 68 -0.16 -10.47 10.09
N GLN A 69 -0.64 -11.42 9.30
CA GLN A 69 -1.96 -12.02 9.48
C GLN A 69 -2.08 -12.73 10.84
N GLU A 70 -1.08 -13.51 11.24
CA GLU A 70 -1.04 -14.19 12.53
C GLU A 70 -1.08 -13.20 13.70
N VAL A 71 -0.30 -12.12 13.61
CA VAL A 71 -0.28 -11.06 14.63
C VAL A 71 -1.62 -10.34 14.70
N LEU A 72 -2.22 -9.99 13.55
CA LEU A 72 -3.52 -9.30 13.51
C LEU A 72 -4.67 -10.12 14.09
N GLN A 73 -4.65 -11.45 13.94
CA GLN A 73 -5.67 -12.33 14.53
C GLN A 73 -5.62 -12.36 16.07
N GLY A 74 -4.44 -12.12 16.66
CA GLY A 74 -4.24 -12.14 18.11
C GLY A 74 -4.24 -10.76 18.78
N LEU A 75 -4.44 -9.67 18.03
CA LEU A 75 -4.37 -8.30 18.55
C LEU A 75 -5.69 -7.85 19.20
N GLU A 76 -5.60 -7.36 20.43
CA GLU A 76 -6.65 -6.57 21.08
C GLU A 76 -6.56 -5.12 20.59
N ILE A 77 -7.54 -4.67 19.80
CA ILE A 77 -7.49 -3.41 19.05
C ILE A 77 -7.66 -2.15 19.92
N GLU A 78 -8.07 -2.29 21.18
CA GLU A 78 -8.37 -1.15 22.09
C GLU A 78 -7.14 -0.41 22.64
N LYS A 79 -5.92 -0.77 22.23
CA LYS A 79 -4.66 -0.20 22.74
C LYS A 79 -4.04 0.88 21.85
N GLY A 80 -4.68 1.27 20.75
CA GLY A 80 -4.22 2.35 19.87
C GLY A 80 -5.22 3.51 19.85
N GLU A 81 -4.74 4.74 20.04
CA GLU A 81 -5.54 5.93 19.70
C GLU A 81 -5.76 5.99 18.18
N ASP A 82 -6.94 6.45 17.76
CA ASP A 82 -7.18 6.77 16.36
C ASP A 82 -6.10 7.74 15.87
N ALA A 83 -5.46 7.42 14.74
CA ALA A 83 -4.53 8.33 14.09
C ALA A 83 -5.30 9.50 13.43
N HIS A 84 -5.93 10.35 14.25
CA HIS A 84 -6.60 11.58 13.88
C HIS A 84 -5.91 12.77 14.53
N GLY A 85 -4.66 13.00 14.16
CA GLY A 85 -4.02 14.30 14.30
C GLY A 85 -4.39 15.19 13.13
N ASN A 86 -5.62 15.72 13.11
CA ASN A 86 -5.94 16.95 12.38
C ASN A 86 -6.25 18.01 13.45
N GLY A 87 -5.20 18.69 13.91
CA GLY A 87 -5.35 19.96 14.62
C GLY A 87 -5.69 21.06 13.62
N ASP A 88 -6.54 21.99 14.06
CA ASP A 88 -6.93 23.23 13.38
C ASP A 88 -5.77 24.04 12.77
#